data_AF-A0A7W1EAS0-F1
#
_entry.id   AF-A0A7W1EAS0-F1
#
_cell.length_a   1.000
_cell.length_b   1.000
_cell.length_c   1.000
_cell.angle_alpha   90.00
_cell.angle_beta   90.00
_cell.angle_gamma   90.00
#
_symmetry.space_group_name_H-M   'P 1'
#
loop_
_entity.id
_entity.type
_entity.pdbx_description
1 polymer ?
#
loop_
_entity_poly.entity_id
_entity_poly.type
_entity_poly.pdbx_seq_one_letter_code
_entity_poly.pdbx_strand_id
1 'polypeptide(L)'
;PLLRRPLADGFLLGFLVSWSQVPLTLLVGGGTVRTLPIELFAMVRSGQDPAAASAALVLLAPALVALAATRLGAARTAVTAA
;
A
#
# COMPACT_ATOMS: atom_id res chain seq x y z
N PRO A 1 -23.76 11.63 4.43
CA PRO A 1 -23.07 12.02 3.17
C PRO A 1 -21.75 12.77 3.42
N LEU A 2 -21.72 13.72 4.37
CA LEU A 2 -20.55 14.57 4.66
C LEU A 2 -19.28 13.79 5.05
N LEU A 3 -19.42 12.65 5.74
CA LEU A 3 -18.28 11.83 6.18
C LEU A 3 -17.74 10.88 5.12
N ARG A 4 -18.43 10.70 3.99
CA ARG A 4 -18.07 9.66 3.00
C ARG A 4 -16.65 9.82 2.46
N ARG A 5 -16.24 11.07 2.21
CA ARG A 5 -14.93 11.41 1.67
C ARG A 5 -13.80 11.21 2.69
N PRO A 6 -13.84 11.83 3.89
CA PRO A 6 -12.79 11.61 4.88
C PRO A 6 -12.69 10.15 5.35
N LEU A 7 -13.81 9.40 5.40
CA LEU A 7 -13.77 7.96 5.69
C LEU A 7 -13.06 7.16 4.58
N ALA A 8 -13.29 7.48 3.32
CA ALA A 8 -12.61 6.82 2.20
C ALA A 8 -11.10 7.13 2.21
N ASP A 9 -10.73 8.39 2.46
CA ASP A 9 -9.33 8.81 2.54
C ASP A 9 -8.62 8.14 3.73
N GLY A 10 -9.25 8.14 4.91
CA GLY A 10 -8.72 7.47 6.10
C GLY A 10 -8.59 5.96 5.92
N PHE A 11 -9.56 5.31 5.26
CA PHE A 11 -9.48 3.90 4.93
C PHE A 11 -8.31 3.59 4.00
N LEU A 12 -8.15 4.35 2.90
CA LEU A 12 -7.07 4.16 1.94
C LEU A 12 -5.70 4.33 2.61
N LEU A 13 -5.53 5.39 3.41
CA LEU A 13 -4.27 5.63 4.12
C LEU A 13 -3.98 4.54 5.15
N GLY A 14 -4.96 4.16 5.97
CA GLY A 14 -4.82 3.09 6.96
C GLY A 14 -4.49 1.75 6.31
N PHE A 15 -5.14 1.43 5.19
CA PHE A 15 -4.84 0.25 4.38
C PHE A 15 -3.39 0.27 3.88
N LEU A 16 -2.90 1.38 3.30
CA LEU A 16 -1.54 1.48 2.80
C LEU A 16 -0.48 1.37 3.91
N VAL A 17 -0.74 1.97 5.07
CA VAL A 17 0.13 1.85 6.26
C VAL A 17 0.20 0.40 6.70
N SER A 18 -0.95 -0.27 6.85
CA SER A 18 -1.01 -1.68 7.23
C SER A 18 -0.35 -2.59 6.20
N TRP A 19 -0.51 -2.30 4.91
CA TRP A 19 0.03 -3.11 3.81
C TRP A 19 1.56 -3.15 3.80
N SER A 20 2.20 -2.00 4.06
CA SER A 20 3.66 -1.87 4.02
C SER A 20 4.34 -2.19 5.35
N GLN A 21 3.59 -2.68 6.33
CA GLN A 21 4.07 -2.89 7.68
C GLN A 21 4.89 -4.18 7.82
N VAL A 22 6.12 -4.03 8.31
CA VAL A 22 7.03 -5.13 8.64
C VAL A 22 7.14 -5.38 10.16
N PRO A 23 7.36 -4.35 11.01
CA PRO A 23 7.74 -4.60 12.41
C PRO A 23 6.66 -5.29 13.24
N LEU A 24 5.42 -4.79 13.20
CA LEU A 24 4.31 -5.40 13.96
C LEU A 24 4.00 -6.81 13.47
N THR A 25 4.14 -7.05 12.18
CA THR A 25 3.91 -8.35 11.54
C THR A 25 4.92 -9.39 12.02
N LEU A 26 6.18 -8.99 12.20
CA LEU A 26 7.21 -9.86 12.79
C LEU A 26 7.01 -10.05 14.30
N LEU A 27 6.69 -8.97 15.03
CA LEU A 27 6.48 -9.01 16.47
C LEU A 27 5.31 -9.91 16.87
N VAL A 28 4.19 -9.79 16.17
CA VAL A 28 2.96 -10.55 16.45
C VAL A 28 2.98 -11.91 15.76
N GLY A 29 3.45 -11.98 14.51
CA GLY A 29 3.48 -13.22 13.72
C GLY A 29 4.66 -14.14 14.02
N GLY A 30 5.59 -13.74 14.88
CA GLY A 30 6.73 -14.56 15.31
C GLY A 30 7.60 -15.09 14.17
N GLY A 31 7.62 -14.40 13.03
CA GLY A 31 8.35 -14.83 11.82
C GLY A 31 7.72 -15.98 11.03
N THR A 32 6.56 -16.50 11.44
CA THR A 32 5.84 -17.54 10.68
C THR A 32 4.97 -16.97 9.56
N VAL A 33 4.50 -15.74 9.72
CA VAL A 33 3.71 -15.04 8.70
C VAL A 33 4.65 -14.40 7.67
N ARG A 34 4.68 -14.97 6.46
CA ARG A 34 5.41 -14.42 5.32
C ARG A 34 4.50 -13.49 4.51
N THR A 35 4.76 -12.18 4.60
CA THR A 35 4.12 -11.16 3.77
C THR A 35 5.09 -10.65 2.71
N LEU A 36 4.56 -10.04 1.65
CA LEU A 36 5.38 -9.49 0.58
C LEU A 36 6.45 -8.47 1.07
N PRO A 37 6.15 -7.52 1.98
CA PRO A 37 7.17 -6.66 2.58
C PRO A 37 8.27 -7.42 3.33
N ILE A 38 7.93 -8.49 4.07
CA ILE A 38 8.90 -9.30 4.81
C ILE A 38 9.82 -10.05 3.84
N GLU A 39 9.23 -10.66 2.80
CA GLU A 39 9.98 -11.37 1.76
C GLU A 39 10.90 -10.43 0.99
N LEU A 40 10.40 -9.25 0.60
CA LEU A 40 11.22 -8.22 -0.04
C LEU A 40 12.43 -7.87 0.83
N PHE A 41 12.22 -7.67 2.14
CA PHE A 41 13.32 -7.35 3.06
C PHE A 41 14.29 -8.53 3.24
N ALA A 42 13.82 -9.78 3.11
CA ALA A 42 14.68 -10.96 3.09
C ALA A 42 15.51 -11.05 1.78
N MET A 43 14.88 -10.81 0.62
CA MET A 43 15.55 -10.81 -0.68
C MET A 43 16.67 -9.76 -0.73
N VAL A 44 16.40 -8.53 -0.28
CA VAL A 44 17.40 -7.45 -0.18
C VAL A 44 18.57 -7.86 0.72
N ARG A 45 18.29 -8.45 1.89
CA ARG A 45 19.34 -8.91 2.82
C ARG A 45 20.18 -10.06 2.27
N SER A 46 19.61 -10.88 1.39
CA SER A 46 20.30 -11.99 0.75
C SER A 46 21.03 -11.63 -0.56
N GLY A 47 20.93 -10.38 -1.02
CA GLY A 47 21.53 -9.91 -2.28
C GLY A 47 20.81 -10.38 -3.55
N GLN A 48 19.53 -10.77 -3.45
CA GLN A 48 18.72 -11.19 -4.61
C GLN A 48 18.09 -9.98 -5.30
N ASP A 49 18.93 -9.09 -5.81
CA ASP A 49 18.51 -7.75 -6.30
C ASP A 49 17.42 -7.78 -7.39
N PRO A 50 17.47 -8.67 -8.41
CA PRO A 50 16.42 -8.73 -9.43
C PRO A 50 15.06 -9.14 -8.85
N ALA A 51 15.06 -10.11 -7.93
CA ALA A 51 13.84 -10.57 -7.26
C ALA A 51 13.29 -9.48 -6.33
N ALA A 52 14.16 -8.84 -5.54
CA ALA A 52 13.80 -7.72 -4.68
C ALA A 52 13.19 -6.55 -5.47
N ALA A 53 13.75 -6.21 -6.64
CA ALA A 53 13.22 -5.17 -7.50
C ALA A 53 11.81 -5.51 -8.02
N SER A 54 11.59 -6.75 -8.47
CA SER A 54 10.26 -7.20 -8.91
C SER A 54 9.24 -7.17 -7.76
N ALA A 55 9.62 -7.62 -6.57
CA ALA A 55 8.79 -7.56 -5.38
C ALA A 55 8.49 -6.11 -4.99
N ALA A 56 9.43 -5.18 -5.15
CA ALA A 56 9.23 -3.77 -4.85
C ALA A 56 8.16 -3.14 -5.76
N LEU A 57 8.17 -3.50 -7.04
CA LEU A 57 7.14 -3.05 -7.99
C LEU A 57 5.75 -3.57 -7.61
N VAL A 58 5.64 -4.84 -7.20
CA VAL A 58 4.38 -5.41 -6.72
C VAL A 58 3.94 -4.76 -5.41
N LEU A 59 4.88 -4.48 -4.50
CA LEU A 59 4.62 -3.78 -3.25
C LEU A 59 4.04 -2.38 -3.49
N LEU A 60 4.50 -1.71 -4.55
CA LEU A 60 4.03 -0.38 -4.97
C LEU A 60 2.60 -0.38 -5.53
N ALA A 61 2.11 -1.52 -6.02
CA ALA A 61 0.86 -1.60 -6.77
C ALA A 61 -0.36 -1.00 -6.02
N PRO A 62 -0.59 -1.26 -4.72
CA PRO A 62 -1.75 -0.70 -4.03
C PRO A 62 -1.64 0.82 -3.83
N ALA A 63 -0.43 1.35 -3.68
CA ALA A 63 -0.21 2.80 -3.61
C ALA A 63 -0.57 3.47 -4.95
N LEU A 64 -0.20 2.85 -6.08
CA LEU A 64 -0.59 3.32 -7.41
C LEU A 64 -2.11 3.25 -7.61
N VAL A 65 -2.76 2.18 -7.16
CA VAL A 65 -4.23 2.05 -7.23
C VAL A 65 -4.92 3.13 -6.38
N ALA A 66 -4.44 3.37 -5.16
CA ALA A 66 -4.98 4.42 -4.29
C ALA A 66 -4.80 5.82 -4.92
N LEU A 67 -3.64 6.09 -5.52
CA LEU A 67 -3.39 7.33 -6.24
C LEU A 67 -4.32 7.49 -7.45
N ALA A 68 -4.51 6.45 -8.25
CA ALA A 68 -5.44 6.48 -9.38
C ALA A 68 -6.89 6.73 -8.92
N ALA A 69 -7.33 6.06 -7.85
CA ALA A 69 -8.67 6.22 -7.30
C ALA A 69 -8.93 7.64 -6.81
N THR A 70 -7.98 8.24 -6.08
CA THR A 70 -8.08 9.63 -5.60
C THR A 70 -8.09 10.64 -6.75
N ARG A 71 -7.26 10.44 -7.78
CA ARG A 71 -7.25 11.29 -8.99
C ARG A 71 -8.56 11.22 -9.77
N LEU A 72 -9.08 10.02 -10.00
CA LEU A 72 -10.37 9.82 -10.68
C LEU A 72 -11.54 10.42 -9.88
N GLY A 73 -11.51 10.32 -8.56
CA GLY A 73 -12.49 10.96 -7.69
C GLY A 73 -12.46 12.49 -7.77
N ALA A 74 -11.27 13.08 -7.78
CA ALA A 74 -11.07 14.53 -7.88
C ALA A 74 -11.53 15.09 -9.23
N ALA A 75 -11.23 14.39 -10.34
CA ALA A 75 -11.63 14.80 -11.68
C ALA A 75 -13.16 14.88 -11.84
N ARG A 76 -13.90 13.93 -11.27
CA ARG A 76 -15.38 13.93 -11.31
C ARG A 76 -15.99 15.11 -10.55
N THR A 77 -15.36 15.54 -9.46
CA THR A 77 -15.85 16.71 -8.70
C THR A 77 -15.57 18.05 -9.40
N ALA A 78 -14.52 18.12 -10.22
CA ALA A 78 -14.21 19.33 -10.99
C ALA A 78 -15.20 19.54 -12.15
N VAL A 79 -15.64 18.45 -12.81
CA VAL A 79 -16.61 18.50 -13.92
C VAL A 79 -18.01 18.95 -13.47
N THR A 80 -18.43 18.63 -12.24
CA THR A 80 -19.74 19.06 -11.71
C THR A 80 -19.77 20.51 -11.22
N ALA A 81 -18.62 21.17 -11.11
CA ALA A 81 -18.50 22.55 -10.62
C ALA A 81 -18.33 23.59 -11.75
N ALA A 82 -18.22 23.13 -13.01
CA ALA A 82 -18.17 23.94 -14.23
C ALA A 82 -19.51 23.89 -14.95
#